data_AF-A0A935EIW6-F1
#
_entry.id   AF-A0A935EIW6-F1
#
_cell.length_a   1.000
_cell.length_b   1.000
_cell.length_c   1.000
_cell.angle_alpha   90.00
_cell.angle_beta   90.00
_cell.angle_gamma   90.00
#
_symmetry.space_group_name_H-M   'P 1'
#
loop_
_entity.id
_entity.type
_entity.pdbx_description
1 polymer ?
#
loop_
_entity_poly.entity_id
_entity_poly.type
_entity_poly.pdbx_seq_one_letter_code
_entity_poly.pdbx_strand_id
1 'polypeptide(L)'
;MTNGEIIKGLYEAFATGNVPAVLGAFDENISWTEAEGFMYAGTYDGPNGVLAGVFMKLATEWKSFSVKAEKIVDGNDGNVILTGTYSGKFLKTGKSVVPLRPRMGAA
;
A
#
# COMPACT_ATOMS: atom_id res chain seq x y z
N MET A 1 -19.82 -7.73 6.88
CA MET A 1 -18.41 -7.33 6.67
C MET A 1 -18.38 -5.81 6.69
N THR A 2 -17.54 -5.19 7.50
CA THR A 2 -17.36 -3.72 7.52
C THR A 2 -16.38 -3.29 6.43
N ASN A 3 -16.34 -1.99 6.12
CA ASN A 3 -15.37 -1.46 5.17
C ASN A 3 -13.93 -1.65 5.70
N GLY A 4 -13.74 -1.50 7.01
CA GLY A 4 -12.47 -1.81 7.67
C GLY A 4 -12.03 -3.26 7.48
N GLU A 5 -12.95 -4.22 7.54
CA GLU A 5 -12.65 -5.65 7.29
C GLU A 5 -12.28 -5.90 5.82
N ILE A 6 -12.94 -5.23 4.87
CA ILE A 6 -12.60 -5.30 3.44
C ILE A 6 -11.17 -4.80 3.24
N ILE A 7 -10.86 -3.58 3.70
CA ILE A 7 -9.52 -2.99 3.55
C ILE A 7 -8.46 -3.86 4.22
N LYS A 8 -8.73 -4.37 5.43
CA LYS A 8 -7.81 -5.31 6.11
C LYS A 8 -7.49 -6.53 5.24
N GLY A 9 -8.51 -7.16 4.66
CA GLY A 9 -8.35 -8.31 3.78
C GLY A 9 -7.51 -8.02 2.54
N LEU A 10 -7.62 -6.81 1.97
CA LEU A 10 -6.80 -6.40 0.82
C LEU A 10 -5.31 -6.28 1.19
N TYR A 11 -4.99 -5.74 2.36
CA TYR A 11 -3.61 -5.68 2.82
C TYR A 11 -3.04 -7.06 3.18
N GLU A 12 -3.86 -7.97 3.73
CA GLU A 12 -3.46 -9.37 3.96
C GLU A 12 -3.19 -10.12 2.64
N ALA A 13 -4.03 -9.91 1.62
CA ALA A 13 -3.82 -10.44 0.28
C ALA A 13 -2.54 -9.87 -0.36
N PHE A 14 -2.33 -8.54 -0.26
CA PHE A 14 -1.13 -7.90 -0.78
C PHE A 14 0.15 -8.42 -0.11
N ALA A 15 0.13 -8.61 1.22
CA ALA A 15 1.27 -9.11 1.98
C ALA A 15 1.73 -10.53 1.57
N THR A 16 0.81 -11.33 1.00
CA THR A 16 1.11 -12.67 0.48
C THR A 16 1.36 -12.70 -1.04
N GLY A 17 1.39 -11.53 -1.69
CA GLY A 17 1.59 -11.40 -3.13
C GLY A 17 0.36 -11.72 -3.98
N ASN A 18 -0.82 -11.85 -3.38
CA ASN A 18 -2.07 -12.12 -4.08
C ASN A 18 -2.66 -10.84 -4.70
N VAL A 19 -1.94 -10.28 -5.67
CA VAL A 19 -2.35 -9.09 -6.42
C VAL A 19 -3.70 -9.27 -7.14
N PRO A 20 -4.02 -10.44 -7.75
CA PRO A 20 -5.33 -10.63 -8.38
C PRO A 20 -6.51 -10.44 -7.42
N ALA A 21 -6.40 -10.91 -6.17
CA ALA A 21 -7.45 -10.71 -5.17
C ALA A 21 -7.61 -9.23 -4.78
N VAL A 22 -6.50 -8.47 -4.72
CA VAL A 22 -6.54 -7.03 -4.44
C VAL A 22 -7.26 -6.28 -5.57
N LEU A 23 -6.84 -6.52 -6.82
CA LEU A 23 -7.43 -5.85 -7.98
C LEU A 23 -8.90 -6.22 -8.19
N GLY A 24 -9.27 -7.48 -7.90
CA GLY A 24 -10.64 -7.96 -8.05
C GLY A 24 -11.63 -7.35 -7.04
N ALA A 25 -11.15 -6.66 -6.01
CA ALA A 25 -11.99 -5.96 -5.05
C ALA A 25 -12.16 -4.47 -5.37
N PHE A 26 -11.45 -3.94 -6.37
CA PHE A 26 -11.58 -2.54 -6.76
C PHE A 26 -12.85 -2.31 -7.57
N ASP A 27 -13.46 -1.14 -7.37
CA ASP A 27 -14.47 -0.62 -8.28
C ASP A 27 -13.86 -0.40 -9.67
N GLU A 28 -14.63 -0.63 -10.73
CA GLU A 28 -14.19 -0.40 -12.11
C GLU A 28 -13.74 1.05 -12.35
N ASN A 29 -14.30 1.99 -11.59
CA ASN A 29 -14.02 3.43 -11.63
C ASN A 29 -13.15 3.89 -10.46
N ILE A 30 -12.40 3.00 -9.80
CA ILE A 30 -11.46 3.40 -8.75
C ILE A 30 -10.53 4.51 -9.25
N SER A 31 -10.31 5.53 -8.41
CA SER A 31 -9.28 6.53 -8.64
C SER A 31 -8.27 6.47 -7.50
N TRP A 32 -7.04 6.07 -7.82
CA TRP A 32 -5.97 5.91 -6.84
C TRP A 32 -4.96 7.05 -6.97
N THR A 33 -4.79 7.84 -5.91
CA THR A 33 -3.83 8.96 -5.90
C THR A 33 -2.63 8.65 -5.02
N GLU A 34 -1.46 8.58 -5.64
CA GLU A 34 -0.17 8.57 -4.95
C GLU A 34 0.27 10.02 -4.69
N ALA A 35 0.74 10.30 -3.47
CA ALA A 35 1.10 11.66 -3.04
C ALA A 35 2.14 12.32 -3.98
N GLU A 36 2.01 13.63 -4.21
CA GLU A 36 2.85 14.40 -5.15
C GLU A 36 4.36 14.31 -4.88
N GLY A 37 4.75 14.15 -3.61
CA GLY A 37 6.16 14.00 -3.22
C GLY A 37 6.71 12.58 -3.31
N PHE A 38 5.88 11.60 -3.71
CA PHE A 38 6.28 10.20 -3.80
C PHE A 38 6.81 9.85 -5.19
N MET A 39 7.66 8.83 -5.27
CA MET A 39 8.33 8.43 -6.51
C MET A 39 7.37 8.02 -7.64
N TYR A 40 6.15 7.63 -7.30
CA TYR A 40 5.08 7.24 -8.24
C TYR A 40 3.90 8.21 -8.20
N ALA A 41 4.14 9.47 -7.83
CA ALA A 41 3.14 10.53 -7.80
C ALA A 41 2.25 10.54 -9.04
N GLY A 42 0.95 10.69 -8.82
CA GLY A 42 -0.05 10.72 -9.88
C GLY A 42 -1.37 10.11 -9.44
N THR A 43 -2.38 10.27 -10.29
CA THR A 43 -3.68 9.64 -10.14
C THR A 43 -3.84 8.57 -11.23
N TYR A 44 -4.25 7.39 -10.83
CA TYR A 44 -4.42 6.22 -11.70
C TYR A 44 -5.85 5.74 -11.64
N ASP A 45 -6.52 5.73 -12.79
CA ASP A 45 -7.92 5.35 -12.90
C ASP A 45 -8.08 3.89 -13.34
N GLY A 46 -9.01 3.20 -12.69
CA GLY A 46 -9.34 1.80 -12.91
C GLY A 46 -8.29 0.81 -12.38
N PRO A 47 -8.66 -0.48 -12.18
CA PRO A 47 -7.75 -1.48 -11.62
C PRO A 47 -6.45 -1.66 -12.43
N ASN A 48 -6.53 -1.58 -13.76
CA ASN A 48 -5.37 -1.68 -14.63
C ASN A 48 -4.43 -0.47 -14.52
N GLY A 49 -4.99 0.73 -14.29
CA GLY A 49 -4.22 1.93 -14.01
C GLY A 49 -3.38 1.76 -12.75
N VAL A 50 -3.99 1.28 -11.66
CA VAL A 50 -3.29 1.01 -10.39
C VAL A 50 -2.23 -0.08 -10.54
N LEU A 51 -2.55 -1.16 -11.25
CA LEU A 51 -1.60 -2.25 -11.52
C LEU A 51 -0.34 -1.73 -12.24
N ALA A 52 -0.52 -0.98 -13.33
CA ALA A 52 0.59 -0.50 -14.14
C ALA A 52 1.35 0.67 -13.50
N GLY A 53 0.62 1.58 -12.86
CA GLY A 53 1.16 2.79 -12.26
C GLY A 53 1.91 2.53 -10.96
N VAL A 54 1.44 1.56 -10.16
CA VAL A 54 1.90 1.34 -8.79
C VAL A 54 2.44 -0.07 -8.59
N PHE A 55 1.58 -1.10 -8.72
CA PHE A 55 1.95 -2.45 -8.25
C PHE A 55 3.06 -3.10 -9.07
N MET A 56 3.05 -2.96 -10.41
CA MET A 56 4.15 -3.47 -11.25
C MET A 56 5.47 -2.77 -10.95
N LYS A 57 5.45 -1.46 -10.69
CA LYS A 57 6.67 -0.71 -10.33
C LYS A 57 7.22 -1.14 -8.98
N LEU A 58 6.35 -1.33 -7.99
CA LEU A 58 6.75 -1.90 -6.70
C LEU A 58 7.34 -3.30 -6.86
N ALA A 59 6.72 -4.17 -7.65
CA ALA A 59 7.17 -5.54 -7.86
C ALA A 59 8.51 -5.65 -8.61
N THR A 60 8.81 -4.70 -9.50
CA THR A 60 9.99 -4.77 -10.39
C THR A 60 11.14 -3.89 -9.97
N GLU A 61 10.89 -2.77 -9.28
CA GLU A 61 11.93 -1.82 -8.89
C GLU A 61 12.41 -2.00 -7.43
N TRP A 62 11.68 -2.76 -6.63
CA TRP A 62 12.00 -2.99 -5.22
C TRP A 62 12.21 -4.47 -4.91
N LYS A 63 13.24 -4.76 -4.12
CA LYS A 63 13.41 -6.07 -3.48
C LYS A 63 12.68 -6.08 -2.15
N SER A 64 11.81 -7.09 -1.97
CA SER A 64 11.08 -7.34 -0.73
C SER A 64 10.29 -6.12 -0.25
N PHE A 65 9.65 -5.40 -1.17
CA PHE A 65 8.74 -4.31 -0.79
C PHE A 65 7.60 -4.87 0.05
N SER A 66 7.30 -4.20 1.16
CA SER A 66 6.25 -4.61 2.07
C SER A 66 5.59 -3.39 2.70
N VAL A 67 4.28 -3.50 2.89
CA VAL A 67 3.46 -2.56 3.66
C VAL A 67 2.97 -3.28 4.89
N LYS A 68 3.34 -2.78 6.07
CA LYS A 68 2.81 -3.28 7.33
C LYS A 68 1.68 -2.37 7.79
N ALA A 69 0.45 -2.86 7.71
CA ALA A 69 -0.69 -2.20 8.34
C ALA A 69 -0.55 -2.25 9.87
N GLU A 70 -0.67 -1.10 10.53
CA GLU A 70 -0.53 -0.97 11.99
C GLU A 70 -1.86 -0.63 12.66
N LYS A 71 -2.65 0.24 12.05
CA LYS A 71 -3.98 0.62 12.55
C LYS A 71 -4.93 0.81 11.39
N ILE A 72 -6.16 0.35 11.56
CA ILE A 72 -7.27 0.58 10.66
C ILE A 72 -8.37 1.26 11.47
N VAL A 73 -8.88 2.37 10.97
CA VAL A 73 -10.01 3.11 11.53
C VAL A 73 -11.10 3.16 10.48
N ASP A 74 -12.21 2.49 10.77
CA ASP A 74 -13.44 2.57 9.97
C ASP A 74 -14.28 3.75 10.51
N GLY A 75 -14.56 4.74 9.65
CA GLY A 75 -15.34 5.92 10.01
C GLY A 75 -16.85 5.64 10.10
N ASN A 76 -17.32 4.49 9.60
CA ASN A 76 -18.74 4.15 9.41
C ASN A 76 -19.51 5.17 8.54
N ASP A 77 -18.80 5.96 7.75
CA ASP A 77 -19.31 6.99 6.83
C ASP A 77 -18.91 6.71 5.38
N GLY A 78 -18.41 5.50 5.11
CA GLY A 78 -17.83 5.11 3.83
C GLY A 78 -16.31 5.26 3.77
N ASN A 79 -15.68 5.97 4.70
CA ASN A 79 -14.23 6.19 4.72
C ASN A 79 -13.51 5.23 5.67
N VAL A 80 -12.33 4.78 5.24
CA VAL A 80 -11.41 3.97 6.05
C VAL A 80 -10.02 4.59 5.99
N ILE A 81 -9.40 4.76 7.15
CA ILE A 81 -8.02 5.23 7.26
C ILE A 81 -7.15 4.09 7.76
N LEU A 82 -6.05 3.83 7.05
CA LEU A 82 -5.01 2.89 7.45
C LEU A 82 -3.70 3.63 7.69
N THR A 83 -3.07 3.37 8.83
CA THR A 83 -1.69 3.79 9.10
C THR A 83 -0.78 2.58 9.09
N GLY A 84 0.46 2.78 8.64
CA GLY A 84 1.42 1.70 8.54
C GLY A 84 2.80 2.18 8.14
N THR A 85 3.69 1.22 7.94
CA THR A 85 5.08 1.47 7.57
C THR A 85 5.46 0.70 6.31
N TYR A 86 6.28 1.36 5.47
CA TYR A 86 6.89 0.72 4.30
C TYR A 86 8.26 0.17 4.64
N SER A 87 8.63 -0.90 3.96
CA SER A 87 10.00 -1.40 3.94
C SER A 87 10.35 -1.97 2.57
N GLY A 88 11.63 -1.96 2.23
CA GLY A 88 12.12 -2.54 0.98
C GLY A 88 13.48 -1.98 0.58
N LYS A 89 14.11 -2.60 -0.41
CA LYS A 89 15.36 -2.12 -1.01
C LYS A 89 15.12 -1.71 -2.45
N PHE A 90 15.35 -0.44 -2.77
CA PHE A 90 15.25 0.05 -4.14
C PHE A 90 16.42 -0.48 -4.97
N LEU A 91 16.12 -1.25 -6.01
CA LEU A 91 17.12 -2.02 -6.75
C LEU A 91 18.14 -1.12 -7.44
N LYS A 92 17.67 -0.02 -8.06
CA LYS A 92 18.51 0.88 -8.85
C LYS A 92 19.61 1.56 -8.03
N THR A 93 19.33 1.95 -6.78
CA THR A 93 20.29 2.67 -5.93
C THR A 93 20.88 1.81 -4.83
N GLY A 94 20.30 0.64 -4.56
CA GLY A 94 20.66 -0.21 -3.43
C GLY A 94 20.26 0.36 -2.06
N LYS A 95 19.59 1.52 -2.00
CA LYS A 95 19.14 2.12 -0.73
C LYS A 95 17.92 1.39 -0.19
N SER A 96 17.86 1.23 1.12
CA SER A 96 16.72 0.62 1.81
C SER A 96 15.85 1.66 2.49
N VAL A 97 14.54 1.46 2.40
CA VAL A 97 13.57 2.05 3.33
C VAL A 97 13.31 1.00 4.40
N VAL A 98 13.48 1.41 5.66
CA VAL A 98 13.16 0.59 6.83
C VAL A 98 12.26 1.40 7.76
N PRO A 99 11.35 0.76 8.51
CA PRO A 99 10.54 1.46 9.48
C PRO A 99 11.44 2.20 10.48
N LEU A 100 11.03 3.41 10.87
CA LEU A 100 11.72 4.11 11.95
C LEU A 100 11.65 3.25 13.20
N ARG A 101 12.82 2.97 13.80
CA ARG A 101 12.84 2.32 15.11
C ARG A 101 12.15 3.25 16.10
N PRO A 102 11.26 2.75 16.96
CA PRO A 102 10.81 3.54 18.10
C PRO A 102 12.04 4.05 18.83
N ARG A 103 12.14 5.36 19.08
CA ARG A 103 13.12 5.84 20.05
C ARG A 103 12.76 5.17 21.36
N MET A 104 13.54 4.18 21.79
CA MET A 104 13.52 3.74 23.18
C MET A 104 13.86 4.99 23.99
N GLY A 105 12.85 5.61 24.59
CA GLY A 105 13.07 6.60 25.62
C GLY A 105 13.90 5.93 26.69
N ALA A 106 15.01 6.58 27.08
CA ALA A 106 15.69 6.24 28.30
C ALA A 106 14.64 6.29 29.43
N ALA A 107 14.37 5.11 30.01
CA ALA A 107 13.77 5.01 31.32
C ALA A 107 14.83 5.37 32.36
#